data_AF-A0A239IYS0-F1
#
_entry.id   AF-A0A239IYS0-F1
#
_cell.length_a   1.000
_cell.length_b   1.000
_cell.length_c   1.000
_cell.angle_alpha   90.00
_cell.angle_beta   90.00
_cell.angle_gamma   90.00
#
_symmetry.space_group_name_H-M   'P 1'
#
loop_
_entity.id
_entity.type
_entity.pdbx_description
1 polymer ?
#
loop_
_entity_poly.entity_id
_entity_poly.type
_entity_poly.pdbx_seq_one_letter_code
_entity_poly.pdbx_strand_id
1 'polypeptide(L)'
;MSAYLVSVYHNLTSRFMPYNDGDWLTGAISCRPGLGTHATPKNAADWAFHAFNVDLDQFWLPRMELADAEARVAPWVYRIVGLRSLSVGDVVAIETASDGETWVACEPQGWRPITAPTHIDGDPLNVETVRPYLRGQSAANTGRVTEPGMEVHRLCIFDLSLDCGHIATVAVNGWHPVNVACCDRLGGIAVHGDYAVYSSSVDYVNPLSERYEDRQPGACRELTVLLRRRPCTDEPTQPSWHGEPTSAGRFPVRVGATWHIGSEASPSEQ
;
A
#
# COMPACT_ATOMS: atom_id res chain seq x y z
N MET A 1 18.58 -4.45 22.78
CA MET A 1 17.78 -4.45 21.54
C MET A 1 18.74 -4.81 20.43
N SER A 2 18.47 -5.86 19.65
CA SER A 2 19.26 -6.11 18.43
C SER A 2 18.76 -5.12 17.40
N ALA A 3 19.62 -4.17 17.04
CA ALA A 3 19.25 -3.14 16.09
C ALA A 3 19.28 -3.75 14.68
N TYR A 4 18.10 -4.09 14.18
CA TYR A 4 17.92 -4.32 12.75
C TYR A 4 18.03 -2.97 12.04
N LEU A 5 18.71 -2.93 10.89
CA LEU A 5 18.56 -1.84 9.93
C LEU A 5 17.80 -2.40 8.73
N VAL A 6 16.66 -1.79 8.39
CA VAL A 6 15.82 -2.21 7.28
C VAL A 6 15.86 -1.15 6.21
N SER A 7 16.31 -1.53 5.01
CA SER A 7 16.39 -0.68 3.83
C SER A 7 15.45 -1.19 2.75
N VAL A 8 14.56 -0.34 2.26
CA VAL A 8 13.60 -0.63 1.20
C VAL A 8 14.13 -0.10 -0.13
N TYR A 9 13.99 -0.93 -1.17
CA TYR A 9 14.37 -0.62 -2.54
C TYR A 9 13.20 -0.87 -3.47
N HIS A 10 12.90 0.12 -4.31
CA HIS A 10 11.86 0.00 -5.32
C HIS A 10 12.43 -0.53 -6.63
N ASN A 11 11.77 -1.56 -7.18
CA ASN A 11 12.12 -2.04 -8.52
C ASN A 11 11.66 -1.04 -9.58
N LEU A 12 12.59 -0.64 -10.44
CA LEU A 12 12.37 0.30 -11.54
C LEU A 12 12.14 -0.40 -12.87
N THR A 13 12.66 -1.62 -13.03
CA THR A 13 12.60 -2.38 -14.30
C THR A 13 11.27 -3.09 -14.45
N SER A 14 10.92 -3.89 -13.45
CA SER A 14 9.80 -4.83 -13.47
C SER A 14 8.79 -4.45 -12.38
N ARG A 15 8.26 -3.22 -12.46
CA ARG A 15 7.31 -2.70 -11.47
C ARG A 15 6.12 -3.65 -11.31
N PHE A 16 5.83 -4.04 -10.07
CA PHE A 16 4.73 -4.93 -9.70
C PHE A 16 4.82 -6.38 -10.21
N MET A 17 5.97 -6.76 -10.78
CA MET A 17 6.27 -8.11 -11.21
C MET A 17 7.34 -8.71 -10.29
N PRO A 18 7.43 -10.04 -10.14
CA PRO A 18 8.50 -10.68 -9.38
C PRO A 18 9.88 -10.16 -9.76
N TYR A 19 10.71 -9.89 -8.76
CA TYR A 19 12.07 -9.40 -8.95
C TYR A 19 12.92 -10.43 -9.69
N ASN A 20 13.65 -9.99 -10.72
CA ASN A 20 14.63 -10.83 -11.40
C ASN A 20 16.04 -10.32 -11.12
N ASP A 21 16.99 -11.25 -11.03
CA ASP A 21 18.40 -10.90 -10.88
C ASP A 21 18.85 -10.01 -12.05
N GLY A 22 19.37 -8.83 -11.73
CA GLY A 22 19.78 -7.82 -12.70
C GLY A 22 18.76 -6.69 -12.91
N ASP A 23 17.57 -6.77 -12.33
CA ASP A 23 16.63 -5.64 -12.29
C ASP A 23 17.27 -4.43 -11.59
N TRP A 24 17.00 -3.24 -12.13
CA TRP A 24 17.40 -1.98 -11.50
C TRP A 24 16.49 -1.65 -10.33
N LEU A 25 17.12 -1.36 -9.19
CA LEU A 25 16.48 -0.92 -7.98
C LEU A 25 16.85 0.53 -7.65
N THR A 26 15.99 1.23 -6.91
CA THR A 26 16.34 2.52 -6.31
C THR A 26 16.11 2.52 -4.81
N GLY A 27 17.05 3.09 -4.06
CA GLY A 27 16.94 3.23 -2.61
C GLY A 27 15.77 4.12 -2.21
N ALA A 28 14.81 3.59 -1.46
CA ALA A 28 13.62 4.31 -1.04
C ALA A 28 13.79 4.92 0.35
N ILE A 29 13.96 4.07 1.37
CA ILE A 29 14.12 4.50 2.76
C ILE A 29 14.89 3.46 3.57
N SER A 30 15.64 3.90 4.58
CA SER A 30 16.24 3.03 5.58
C SER A 30 15.83 3.45 6.98
N CYS A 31 15.53 2.49 7.84
CA CYS A 31 15.18 2.74 9.24
C CYS A 31 15.42 1.54 10.15
N ARG A 32 15.53 1.81 11.45
CA ARG A 32 15.57 0.76 12.49
C ARG A 32 14.16 0.43 12.98
N PRO A 33 13.63 -0.78 12.73
CA PRO A 33 12.35 -1.17 13.28
C PRO A 33 12.53 -1.50 14.76
N GLY A 34 11.59 -1.08 15.61
CA GLY A 34 11.62 -1.32 17.06
C GLY A 34 11.23 -2.75 17.42
N LEU A 35 11.87 -3.73 16.78
CA LEU A 35 11.59 -5.15 16.94
C LEU A 35 12.36 -5.74 18.11
N GLY A 36 11.77 -6.74 18.76
CA GLY A 36 12.40 -7.47 19.86
C GLY A 36 13.68 -8.20 19.42
N THR A 37 14.53 -8.55 20.39
CA THR A 37 15.81 -9.25 20.16
C THR A 37 15.69 -10.63 19.52
N HIS A 38 14.49 -11.21 19.51
CA HIS A 38 14.19 -12.51 18.90
C HIS A 38 13.47 -12.41 17.55
N ALA A 39 13.32 -11.20 17.00
CA ALA A 39 12.77 -11.05 15.66
C ALA A 39 13.68 -11.75 14.64
N THR A 40 13.11 -12.26 13.56
CA THR A 40 13.84 -12.82 12.42
C THR A 40 13.91 -11.80 11.28
N PRO A 41 14.82 -11.95 10.29
CA PRO A 41 14.80 -11.11 9.09
C PRO A 41 13.43 -11.10 8.39
N LYS A 42 12.72 -12.24 8.38
CA LYS A 42 11.35 -12.31 7.87
C LYS A 42 10.40 -11.39 8.64
N ASN A 43 10.47 -11.36 9.98
CA ASN A 43 9.64 -10.45 10.77
C ASN A 43 9.96 -8.98 10.51
N ALA A 44 11.22 -8.65 10.21
CA ALA A 44 11.62 -7.31 9.83
C ALA A 44 11.08 -6.92 8.44
N ALA A 45 11.09 -7.85 7.48
CA ALA A 45 10.47 -7.66 6.17
C ALA A 45 8.94 -7.49 6.27
N ASP A 46 8.27 -8.37 7.03
CA ASP A 46 6.82 -8.28 7.28
C ASP A 46 6.46 -6.93 7.92
N TRP A 47 7.23 -6.49 8.92
CA TRP A 47 7.07 -5.17 9.52
C TRP A 47 7.19 -4.06 8.47
N ALA A 48 8.21 -4.10 7.60
CA ALA A 48 8.41 -3.06 6.59
C ALA A 48 7.23 -3.02 5.60
N PHE A 49 6.75 -4.17 5.13
CA PHE A 49 5.59 -4.22 4.25
C PHE A 49 4.37 -3.56 4.90
N HIS A 50 4.06 -3.90 6.15
CA HIS A 50 2.92 -3.28 6.84
C HIS A 50 3.14 -1.80 7.12
N ALA A 51 4.33 -1.43 7.62
CA ALA A 51 4.65 -0.06 8.00
C ALA A 51 4.63 0.86 6.78
N PHE A 52 5.20 0.46 5.65
CA PHE A 52 5.25 1.28 4.44
C PHE A 52 4.02 1.15 3.55
N ASN A 53 3.06 0.29 3.89
CA ASN A 53 1.77 0.17 3.22
C ASN A 53 0.58 0.69 4.02
N VAL A 54 0.73 1.00 5.30
CA VAL A 54 -0.37 1.52 6.09
C VAL A 54 -0.71 2.97 5.71
N ASP A 55 -1.99 3.33 5.81
CA ASP A 55 -2.47 4.69 5.59
C ASP A 55 -2.00 5.62 6.70
N LEU A 56 -1.65 6.86 6.34
CA LEU A 56 -1.20 7.88 7.30
C LEU A 56 -2.21 8.15 8.43
N ASP A 57 -3.50 8.01 8.15
CA ASP A 57 -4.56 8.26 9.13
C ASP A 57 -4.60 7.18 10.23
N GLN A 58 -4.05 5.99 9.98
CA GLN A 58 -3.93 4.93 10.99
C GLN A 58 -2.72 5.14 11.92
N PHE A 59 -1.71 5.92 11.50
CA PHE A 59 -0.59 6.30 12.37
C PHE A 59 -0.97 7.31 13.47
N TRP A 60 -2.10 7.99 13.32
CA TRP A 60 -2.61 8.95 14.32
C TRP A 60 -3.39 8.30 15.46
N LEU A 61 -3.64 6.99 15.44
CA LEU A 61 -4.31 6.32 16.55
C LEU A 61 -3.35 6.11 17.74
N PRO A 62 -3.72 6.48 18.97
CA PRO A 62 -2.88 6.38 20.18
C PRO A 62 -2.49 4.95 20.61
N ARG A 63 -2.71 3.93 19.79
CA ARG A 63 -2.73 2.51 20.18
C ARG A 63 -1.48 1.70 19.86
N MET A 64 -0.44 2.29 19.29
CA MET A 64 0.85 1.59 19.16
C MET A 64 1.81 2.05 20.26
N GLU A 65 1.83 1.33 21.38
CA GLU A 65 3.01 1.30 22.26
C GLU A 65 4.16 0.65 21.47
N LEU A 66 4.99 1.46 20.84
CA LEU A 66 6.21 1.03 20.16
C LEU A 66 7.36 1.88 20.71
N ALA A 67 8.33 1.22 21.33
CA ALA A 67 9.39 1.81 22.12
C ALA A 67 10.43 2.64 21.32
N ASP A 68 10.30 2.77 19.99
CA ASP A 68 11.32 3.39 19.13
C ASP A 68 10.76 4.49 18.19
N ALA A 69 11.32 5.70 18.33
CA ALA A 69 10.88 6.89 17.58
C ALA A 69 11.16 6.80 16.06
N GLU A 70 12.14 6.01 15.64
CA GLU A 70 12.50 5.84 14.22
C GLU A 70 11.43 5.02 13.47
N ALA A 71 10.96 3.92 14.08
CA ALA A 71 9.91 3.05 13.54
C ALA A 71 8.57 3.77 13.31
N ARG A 72 8.30 4.85 14.05
CA ARG A 72 7.11 5.71 13.83
C ARG A 72 7.29 6.72 12.72
N VAL A 73 8.48 7.31 12.64
CA VAL A 73 8.73 8.44 11.75
C VAL A 73 9.03 7.95 10.32
N ALA A 74 9.65 6.79 10.15
CA ALA A 74 10.02 6.29 8.83
C ALA A 74 8.81 6.13 7.90
N PRO A 75 7.73 5.44 8.29
CA PRO A 75 6.56 5.33 7.43
C PRO A 75 5.90 6.67 7.10
N TRP A 76 5.89 7.58 8.08
CA TRP A 76 5.33 8.91 7.89
C TRP A 76 6.17 9.72 6.88
N VAL A 77 7.50 9.71 7.01
CA VAL A 77 8.44 10.31 6.04
C VAL A 77 8.20 9.71 4.66
N TYR A 78 8.19 8.38 4.58
CA TYR A 78 8.02 7.62 3.36
C TYR A 78 6.81 8.08 2.56
N ARG A 79 5.70 8.36 3.25
CA ARG A 79 4.48 8.89 2.63
C ARG A 79 4.56 10.37 2.28
N ILE A 80 5.10 11.21 3.17
CA ILE A 80 5.21 12.66 2.89
C ILE A 80 6.11 12.94 1.69
N VAL A 81 7.17 12.17 1.51
CA VAL A 81 8.05 12.33 0.34
C VAL A 81 7.46 11.71 -0.94
N GLY A 82 6.23 11.17 -0.88
CA GLY A 82 5.50 10.66 -2.03
C GLY A 82 6.06 9.34 -2.58
N LEU A 83 6.73 8.53 -1.75
CA LEU A 83 7.17 7.20 -2.18
C LEU A 83 5.96 6.29 -2.36
N ARG A 84 5.98 5.52 -3.45
CA ARG A 84 4.95 4.52 -3.73
C ARG A 84 4.97 3.43 -2.67
N SER A 85 3.87 2.69 -2.56
CA SER A 85 3.82 1.54 -1.66
C SER A 85 4.85 0.47 -2.01
N LEU A 86 5.28 -0.24 -0.97
CA LEU A 86 6.10 -1.44 -1.11
C LEU A 86 5.23 -2.53 -1.72
N SER A 87 5.65 -3.10 -2.84
CA SER A 87 4.85 -4.02 -3.65
C SER A 87 5.65 -5.23 -4.10
N VAL A 88 4.98 -6.18 -4.77
CA VAL A 88 5.65 -7.27 -5.48
C VAL A 88 6.75 -6.72 -6.39
N GLY A 89 7.91 -7.39 -6.37
CA GLY A 89 9.11 -6.98 -7.10
C GLY A 89 10.04 -6.07 -6.33
N ASP A 90 9.57 -5.41 -5.27
CA ASP A 90 10.43 -4.61 -4.41
C ASP A 90 11.32 -5.48 -3.52
N VAL A 91 12.42 -4.89 -3.07
CA VAL A 91 13.45 -5.61 -2.33
C VAL A 91 13.68 -4.93 -1.00
N VAL A 92 13.92 -5.74 0.04
CA VAL A 92 14.26 -5.29 1.37
C VAL A 92 15.61 -5.88 1.76
N ALA A 93 16.55 -5.01 2.14
CA ALA A 93 17.78 -5.42 2.81
C ALA A 93 17.60 -5.27 4.32
N ILE A 94 18.01 -6.30 5.06
CA ILE A 94 17.95 -6.36 6.51
C ILE A 94 19.36 -6.61 7.04
N GLU A 95 19.95 -5.60 7.64
CA GLU A 95 21.24 -5.71 8.31
C GLU A 95 21.05 -6.06 9.78
N THR A 96 21.84 -7.02 10.24
CA THR A 96 21.90 -7.45 11.64
C THR A 96 23.33 -7.43 12.13
N ALA A 97 23.52 -7.12 13.42
CA ALA A 97 24.85 -7.12 14.02
C ALA A 97 25.53 -8.50 14.05
N SER A 98 24.76 -9.59 14.01
CA SER A 98 25.26 -10.97 14.13
C SER A 98 25.41 -11.69 12.79
N ASP A 99 24.45 -11.51 11.88
CA ASP A 99 24.30 -12.38 10.69
C ASP A 99 24.59 -11.63 9.38
N GLY A 100 25.03 -10.37 9.47
CA GLY A 100 25.30 -9.51 8.33
C GLY A 100 24.02 -9.05 7.64
N GLU A 101 24.12 -8.80 6.33
CA GLU A 101 23.04 -8.29 5.50
C GLU A 101 22.29 -9.43 4.79
N THR A 102 20.98 -9.48 4.97
CA THR A 102 20.08 -10.41 4.28
C THR A 102 19.19 -9.67 3.31
N TRP A 103 19.07 -10.17 2.09
CA TRP A 103 18.23 -9.58 1.05
C TRP A 103 17.02 -10.46 0.75
N VAL A 104 15.84 -9.84 0.69
CA VAL A 104 14.60 -10.51 0.34
C VAL A 104 13.83 -9.72 -0.71
N ALA A 105 13.26 -10.41 -1.69
CA ALA A 105 12.31 -9.86 -2.64
C ALA A 105 10.88 -10.09 -2.15
N CYS A 106 10.03 -9.08 -2.32
CA CYS A 106 8.60 -9.16 -2.11
C CYS A 106 7.97 -9.94 -3.26
N GLU A 107 7.32 -11.06 -2.93
CA GLU A 107 6.62 -11.95 -3.84
C GLU A 107 5.13 -12.01 -3.46
N PRO A 108 4.24 -12.45 -4.37
CA PRO A 108 2.82 -12.52 -4.06
C PRO A 108 2.48 -13.42 -2.86
N GLN A 109 3.33 -14.42 -2.55
CA GLN A 109 3.13 -15.34 -1.42
C GLN A 109 4.02 -15.03 -0.20
N GLY A 110 4.76 -13.91 -0.20
CA GLY A 110 5.62 -13.51 0.92
C GLY A 110 7.01 -13.09 0.47
N TRP A 111 8.04 -13.60 1.15
CA TRP A 111 9.43 -13.18 0.95
C TRP A 111 10.27 -14.29 0.34
N ARG A 112 10.95 -13.98 -0.77
CA ARG A 112 11.95 -14.87 -1.35
C ARG A 112 13.35 -14.35 -1.02
N PRO A 113 14.24 -15.17 -0.40
CA PRO A 113 15.64 -14.81 -0.24
C PRO A 113 16.30 -14.60 -1.61
N ILE A 114 17.09 -13.54 -1.74
CA ILE A 114 17.87 -13.24 -2.94
C ILE A 114 19.33 -12.96 -2.59
N THR A 115 20.19 -12.93 -3.59
CA THR A 115 21.53 -12.38 -3.44
C THR A 115 21.47 -10.85 -3.46
N ALA A 116 22.51 -10.20 -2.92
CA ALA A 116 22.61 -8.74 -2.96
C ALA A 116 22.51 -8.23 -4.41
N PRO A 117 21.55 -7.36 -4.74
CA PRO A 117 21.36 -6.84 -6.08
C PRO A 117 22.59 -6.08 -6.59
N THR A 118 22.96 -6.27 -7.85
CA THR A 118 24.14 -5.61 -8.46
C THR A 118 23.83 -4.25 -9.07
N HIS A 119 22.56 -3.90 -9.27
CA HIS A 119 22.12 -2.66 -9.93
C HIS A 119 21.21 -1.86 -8.99
N ILE A 120 21.82 -1.09 -8.10
CA ILE A 120 21.13 -0.20 -7.17
C ILE A 120 21.50 1.24 -7.51
N ASP A 121 20.50 2.10 -7.64
CA ASP A 121 20.66 3.54 -7.82
C ASP A 121 20.22 4.31 -6.57
N GLY A 122 21.11 5.19 -6.10
CA GLY A 122 20.90 6.02 -4.92
C GLY A 122 20.91 5.25 -3.59
N ASP A 123 21.21 6.00 -2.52
CA ASP A 123 21.11 5.49 -1.15
C ASP A 123 19.67 5.65 -0.64
N PRO A 124 19.12 4.66 0.09
CA PRO A 124 17.83 4.82 0.74
C PRO A 124 17.80 6.03 1.66
N LEU A 125 16.68 6.77 1.65
CA LEU A 125 16.54 7.94 2.53
C LEU A 125 16.69 7.54 3.99
N ASN A 126 17.63 8.17 4.69
CA ASN A 126 17.76 7.99 6.13
C ASN A 126 16.81 8.94 6.87
N VAL A 127 15.97 8.37 7.72
CA VAL A 127 14.97 9.07 8.53
C VAL A 127 15.59 10.21 9.36
N GLU A 128 16.79 10.02 9.89
CA GLU A 128 17.49 11.04 10.67
C GLU A 128 17.84 12.28 9.83
N THR A 129 18.16 12.07 8.55
CA THR A 129 18.53 13.13 7.61
C THR A 129 17.31 13.96 7.19
N VAL A 130 16.12 13.35 7.13
CA VAL A 130 14.88 14.04 6.71
C VAL A 130 14.16 14.71 7.89
N ARG A 131 14.38 14.24 9.12
CA ARG A 131 13.73 14.74 10.34
C ARG A 131 13.83 16.27 10.53
N PRO A 132 14.95 16.96 10.28
CA PRO A 132 15.03 18.43 10.36
C PRO A 132 14.13 19.15 9.35
N TYR A 133 14.03 18.65 8.11
CA TYR A 133 13.20 19.24 7.06
C TYR A 133 11.71 19.12 7.38
N LEU A 134 11.31 18.02 8.01
CA LEU A 134 9.92 17.79 8.42
C LEU A 134 9.52 18.68 9.60
N ARG A 135 10.43 18.97 10.54
CA ARG A 135 10.20 19.98 11.58
C ARG A 135 10.05 21.38 10.97
N GLY A 136 10.80 21.68 9.91
CA GLY A 136 10.66 22.93 9.16
C GLY A 136 9.36 23.05 8.37
N GLN A 137 8.90 21.97 7.73
CA GLN A 137 7.63 21.95 6.99
C GLN A 137 6.41 22.06 7.91
N SER A 138 6.45 21.48 9.12
CA SER A 138 5.38 21.69 10.11
C SER A 138 5.22 23.18 10.49
N ALA A 139 6.29 23.98 10.38
CA ALA A 139 6.25 25.42 10.57
C ALA A 139 5.99 26.23 9.28
N ALA A 140 5.98 25.59 8.11
CA ALA A 140 5.72 26.23 6.82
C ALA A 140 4.32 25.89 6.25
N ASN A 141 3.73 24.77 6.66
CA ASN A 141 2.34 24.40 6.35
C ASN A 141 1.31 25.12 7.25
N THR A 142 1.78 25.94 8.20
CA THR A 142 1.01 26.89 9.02
C THR A 142 0.79 28.24 8.32
N GLY A 143 0.91 28.31 6.99
CA GLY A 143 0.46 29.48 6.22
C GLY A 143 -1.04 29.78 6.39
N ARG A 144 -1.81 28.81 6.91
CA ARG A 144 -3.15 29.02 7.44
C ARG A 144 -3.07 29.08 8.96
N VAL A 145 -3.36 30.24 9.54
CA VAL A 145 -3.53 30.41 10.98
C VAL A 145 -4.82 29.67 11.35
N THR A 146 -4.69 28.46 11.89
CA THR A 146 -5.81 27.78 12.56
C THR A 146 -6.21 28.59 13.78
N GLU A 147 -7.50 28.71 14.03
CA GLU A 147 -7.96 29.24 15.31
C GLU A 147 -7.40 28.37 16.46
N PRO A 148 -6.95 28.98 17.57
CA PRO A 148 -6.39 28.24 18.70
C PRO A 148 -7.37 27.15 19.17
N GLY A 149 -6.92 25.90 19.12
CA GLY A 149 -7.75 24.76 19.52
C GLY A 149 -8.63 24.17 18.42
N MET A 150 -8.40 24.47 17.14
CA MET A 150 -9.02 23.77 16.01
C MET A 150 -8.04 22.81 15.33
N GLU A 151 -8.55 21.71 14.76
CA GLU A 151 -7.79 20.76 13.94
C GLU A 151 -8.10 20.94 12.45
N VAL A 152 -7.10 20.78 11.59
CA VAL A 152 -7.26 20.91 10.14
C VAL A 152 -7.65 19.56 9.53
N HIS A 153 -8.80 19.52 8.88
CA HIS A 153 -9.26 18.40 8.05
C HIS A 153 -8.91 18.67 6.59
N ARG A 154 -8.25 17.70 5.95
CA ARG A 154 -7.85 17.77 4.55
C ARG A 154 -8.81 16.95 3.71
N LEU A 155 -9.73 17.63 3.02
CA LEU A 155 -10.74 16.97 2.20
C LEU A 155 -10.27 16.95 0.74
N CYS A 156 -9.97 15.76 0.24
CA CYS A 156 -9.45 15.55 -1.10
C CYS A 156 -10.39 14.72 -1.94
N ILE A 157 -10.34 14.95 -3.25
CA ILE A 157 -10.89 14.04 -4.26
C ILE A 157 -9.73 13.59 -5.13
N PHE A 158 -9.58 12.27 -5.30
CA PHE A 158 -8.55 11.67 -6.13
C PHE A 158 -9.18 10.80 -7.22
N ASP A 159 -8.56 10.76 -8.38
CA ASP A 159 -8.61 9.62 -9.28
C ASP A 159 -7.46 8.66 -8.91
N LEU A 160 -7.80 7.40 -8.66
CA LEU A 160 -6.85 6.35 -8.31
C LEU A 160 -6.83 5.34 -9.44
N SER A 161 -5.70 5.21 -10.14
CA SER A 161 -5.47 4.08 -11.03
C SER A 161 -5.04 2.90 -10.18
N LEU A 162 -5.68 1.75 -10.41
CA LEU A 162 -5.53 0.58 -9.58
C LEU A 162 -4.88 -0.55 -10.34
N ASP A 163 -4.18 -1.42 -9.61
CA ASP A 163 -3.52 -2.62 -10.15
C ASP A 163 -4.47 -3.57 -10.90
N CYS A 164 -5.76 -3.54 -10.54
CA CYS A 164 -6.82 -4.25 -11.25
C CYS A 164 -7.28 -3.59 -12.55
N GLY A 165 -6.63 -2.51 -13.00
CA GLY A 165 -6.91 -1.78 -14.24
C GLY A 165 -8.03 -0.74 -14.15
N HIS A 166 -8.77 -0.67 -13.04
CA HIS A 166 -9.82 0.33 -12.86
C HIS A 166 -9.28 1.69 -12.46
N ILE A 167 -10.07 2.73 -12.72
CA ILE A 167 -9.86 4.05 -12.11
C ILE A 167 -11.00 4.33 -11.13
N ALA A 168 -10.68 4.50 -9.86
CA ALA A 168 -11.62 4.85 -8.81
C ALA A 168 -11.49 6.33 -8.46
N THR A 169 -12.57 7.10 -8.57
CA THR A 169 -12.64 8.46 -8.05
C THR A 169 -13.16 8.41 -6.61
N VAL A 170 -12.34 8.81 -5.64
CA VAL A 170 -12.68 8.75 -4.21
C VAL A 170 -12.61 10.13 -3.56
N ALA A 171 -13.52 10.39 -2.62
CA ALA A 171 -13.39 11.48 -1.66
C ALA A 171 -12.81 10.94 -0.35
N VAL A 172 -11.77 11.61 0.17
CA VAL A 172 -11.09 11.21 1.40
C VAL A 172 -10.87 12.42 2.29
N ASN A 173 -11.13 12.26 3.58
CA ASN A 173 -10.73 13.21 4.60
C ASN A 173 -9.36 12.81 5.19
N GLY A 174 -8.31 13.09 4.41
CA GLY A 174 -6.94 12.72 4.73
C GLY A 174 -6.06 12.61 3.49
N TRP A 175 -5.22 11.59 3.49
CA TRP A 175 -4.33 11.26 2.38
C TRP A 175 -4.97 10.25 1.45
N HIS A 176 -4.47 10.12 0.22
CA HIS A 176 -4.99 9.12 -0.71
C HIS A 176 -4.84 7.70 -0.10
N PRO A 177 -5.80 6.81 -0.33
CA PRO A 177 -5.72 5.45 0.19
C PRO A 177 -4.65 4.68 -0.58
N VAL A 178 -4.10 3.66 0.06
CA VAL A 178 -3.10 2.77 -0.55
C VAL A 178 -3.76 1.59 -1.25
N ASN A 179 -4.87 1.14 -0.67
CA ASN A 179 -5.69 0.08 -1.21
C ASN A 179 -7.15 0.53 -1.19
N VAL A 180 -7.88 0.19 -2.23
CA VAL A 180 -9.33 0.40 -2.29
C VAL A 180 -10.03 -0.89 -2.69
N ALA A 181 -11.17 -1.17 -2.07
CA ALA A 181 -12.06 -2.20 -2.58
C ALA A 181 -12.60 -1.71 -3.93
N CYS A 182 -12.04 -2.23 -5.03
CA CYS A 182 -12.42 -1.79 -6.36
C CYS A 182 -13.35 -2.77 -7.06
N CYS A 183 -13.01 -4.05 -7.09
CA CYS A 183 -13.69 -5.03 -7.91
C CYS A 183 -14.65 -5.89 -7.09
N ASP A 184 -15.97 -5.73 -7.29
CA ASP A 184 -16.97 -6.73 -6.85
C ASP A 184 -16.74 -8.12 -7.45
N ARG A 185 -15.96 -8.20 -8.54
CA ARG A 185 -15.55 -9.44 -9.23
C ARG A 185 -14.49 -10.26 -8.48
N LEU A 186 -13.69 -9.62 -7.63
CA LEU A 186 -12.78 -10.33 -6.74
C LEU A 186 -13.54 -10.62 -5.45
N GLY A 187 -14.49 -11.57 -5.52
CA GLY A 187 -15.19 -12.06 -4.35
C GLY A 187 -14.18 -12.41 -3.27
N GLY A 188 -14.35 -11.85 -2.08
CA GLY A 188 -13.42 -11.99 -0.96
C GLY A 188 -13.13 -13.44 -0.61
N ILE A 189 -12.00 -13.68 0.03
CA ILE A 189 -11.65 -15.01 0.51
C ILE A 189 -12.11 -15.17 1.95
N ALA A 190 -12.79 -16.29 2.25
CA ALA A 190 -13.02 -16.69 3.63
C ALA A 190 -11.73 -17.27 4.21
N VAL A 191 -11.09 -16.54 5.12
CA VAL A 191 -9.88 -16.98 5.84
C VAL A 191 -10.31 -17.32 7.25
N HIS A 192 -10.18 -18.60 7.65
CA HIS A 192 -10.59 -19.09 8.98
C HIS A 192 -12.06 -18.82 9.38
N GLY A 193 -12.95 -18.63 8.40
CA GLY A 193 -14.36 -18.31 8.64
C GLY A 193 -14.71 -16.82 8.52
N ASP A 194 -13.71 -15.95 8.37
CA ASP A 194 -13.89 -14.51 8.20
C ASP A 194 -13.73 -14.11 6.73
N TYR A 195 -14.70 -13.36 6.19
CA TYR A 195 -14.68 -12.89 4.81
C TYR A 195 -13.77 -11.67 4.65
N ALA A 196 -12.65 -11.83 3.94
CA ALA A 196 -11.73 -10.76 3.59
C ALA A 196 -11.96 -10.31 2.14
N VAL A 197 -12.44 -9.08 1.95
CA VAL A 197 -12.65 -8.48 0.62
C VAL A 197 -11.31 -8.32 -0.10
N TYR A 198 -11.20 -8.75 -1.35
CA TYR A 198 -10.02 -8.42 -2.15
C TYR A 198 -9.96 -6.91 -2.38
N SER A 199 -8.85 -6.30 -1.97
CA SER A 199 -8.54 -4.91 -2.25
C SER A 199 -7.59 -4.81 -3.44
N SER A 200 -7.67 -3.69 -4.16
CA SER A 200 -6.74 -3.33 -5.23
C SER A 200 -5.77 -2.29 -4.73
N SER A 201 -4.48 -2.48 -5.01
CA SER A 201 -3.48 -1.47 -4.71
C SER A 201 -3.61 -0.27 -5.65
N VAL A 202 -3.31 0.90 -5.12
CA VAL A 202 -3.29 2.16 -5.87
C VAL A 202 -1.93 2.31 -6.54
N ASP A 203 -1.91 2.16 -7.86
CA ASP A 203 -0.70 2.32 -8.68
C ASP A 203 -0.35 3.79 -8.92
N TYR A 204 -1.38 4.62 -9.12
CA TYR A 204 -1.22 6.02 -9.44
C TYR A 204 -2.35 6.87 -8.84
N VAL A 205 -1.99 8.06 -8.38
CA VAL A 205 -2.92 9.01 -7.75
C VAL A 205 -2.90 10.30 -8.56
N ASN A 206 -4.08 10.73 -8.99
CA ASN A 206 -4.30 12.02 -9.62
C ASN A 206 -5.24 12.87 -8.74
N PRO A 207 -4.74 13.91 -8.05
CA PRO A 207 -5.58 14.79 -7.24
C PRO A 207 -6.50 15.63 -8.13
N LEU A 208 -7.80 15.55 -7.90
CA LEU A 208 -8.82 16.33 -8.61
C LEU A 208 -9.19 17.61 -7.86
N SER A 209 -9.28 17.53 -6.53
CA SER A 209 -9.57 18.70 -5.70
C SER A 209 -9.00 18.50 -4.30
N GLU A 210 -8.62 19.60 -3.67
CA GLU A 210 -8.12 19.63 -2.31
C GLU A 210 -8.66 20.87 -1.61
N ARG A 211 -9.29 20.67 -0.46
CA ARG A 211 -9.77 21.75 0.41
C ARG A 211 -9.47 21.43 1.86
N TYR A 212 -9.41 22.47 2.67
CA TYR A 212 -9.07 22.37 4.08
C TYR A 212 -10.20 22.99 4.92
N GLU A 213 -10.60 22.30 5.97
CA GLU A 213 -11.63 22.76 6.91
C GLU A 213 -11.08 22.72 8.34
N ASP A 214 -11.30 23.78 9.10
CA ASP A 214 -10.97 23.80 10.53
C ASP A 214 -12.15 23.19 11.30
N ARG A 215 -11.89 22.16 12.10
CA ARG A 215 -12.89 21.47 12.91
C ARG A 215 -12.48 21.44 14.38
N GLN A 216 -13.47 21.19 15.25
CA GLN A 216 -13.21 21.02 16.68
C GLN A 216 -12.32 19.78 16.90
N PRO A 217 -11.42 19.78 17.89
CA PRO A 217 -10.54 18.65 18.16
C PRO A 217 -11.33 17.36 18.43
N GLY A 218 -10.92 16.28 17.78
CA GLY A 218 -11.60 14.99 17.91
C GLY A 218 -12.89 14.91 17.08
N ALA A 219 -13.10 15.83 16.14
CA ALA A 219 -14.17 15.70 15.18
C ALA A 219 -13.96 14.41 14.37
N CYS A 220 -15.02 13.63 14.23
CA CYS A 220 -14.93 12.38 13.47
C CYS A 220 -14.53 12.69 12.02
N ARG A 221 -13.52 11.98 11.52
CA ARG A 221 -13.18 12.06 10.11
C ARG A 221 -14.22 11.30 9.30
N GLU A 222 -14.78 11.98 8.30
CA GLU A 222 -15.63 11.34 7.30
C GLU A 222 -14.93 10.13 6.68
N LEU A 223 -15.69 9.05 6.51
CA LEU A 223 -15.22 7.83 5.86
C LEU A 223 -14.89 8.12 4.39
N THR A 224 -13.94 7.36 3.84
CA THR A 224 -13.65 7.37 2.40
C THR A 224 -14.92 7.01 1.61
N VAL A 225 -15.27 7.85 0.63
CA VAL A 225 -16.44 7.65 -0.22
C VAL A 225 -15.99 7.41 -1.66
N LEU A 226 -16.42 6.29 -2.25
CA LEU A 226 -16.27 6.06 -3.68
C LEU A 226 -17.29 6.92 -4.45
N LEU A 227 -16.82 7.92 -5.19
CA LEU A 227 -17.68 8.83 -5.96
C LEU A 227 -18.00 8.26 -7.35
N ARG A 228 -17.00 7.66 -8.00
CA ARG A 228 -17.13 7.11 -9.34
C ARG A 228 -16.17 5.95 -9.52
N ARG A 229 -16.56 4.98 -10.33
CA ARG A 229 -15.68 3.94 -10.85
C ARG A 229 -15.72 3.99 -12.37
N ARG A 230 -14.54 3.97 -12.99
CA ARG A 230 -14.40 3.80 -14.43
C ARG A 230 -13.95 2.37 -14.72
N PRO A 231 -14.64 1.67 -15.64
CA PRO A 231 -14.22 0.35 -16.10
C PRO A 231 -12.82 0.42 -16.69
N CYS A 232 -12.10 -0.70 -16.69
CA CYS A 232 -10.83 -0.75 -17.39
C CYS A 232 -11.05 -0.52 -18.91
N THR A 233 -10.07 0.07 -19.59
CA THR A 233 -10.11 0.22 -21.06
C THR A 233 -10.18 -1.12 -21.80
N ASP A 234 -9.84 -2.23 -21.13
CA ASP A 234 -9.95 -3.59 -21.67
C ASP A 234 -11.19 -4.35 -21.18
N GLU A 235 -12.06 -3.73 -20.37
CA GLU A 235 -13.25 -4.38 -19.86
C GLU A 235 -14.19 -4.69 -21.03
N PRO A 236 -14.62 -5.96 -21.21
CA PRO A 236 -15.41 -6.36 -22.35
C PRO A 236 -16.73 -5.59 -22.36
N THR A 237 -16.88 -4.71 -23.33
CA THR A 237 -18.15 -4.01 -23.59
C THR A 237 -18.99 -4.86 -24.53
N GLN A 238 -20.30 -4.90 -24.29
CA GLN A 238 -21.20 -5.39 -25.32
C GLN A 238 -21.10 -4.46 -26.53
N PRO A 239 -20.94 -5.01 -27.75
CA PRO A 239 -20.96 -4.19 -28.95
C PRO A 239 -22.28 -3.42 -29.00
N SER A 240 -22.23 -2.17 -29.42
CA SER A 240 -23.40 -1.28 -29.50
C SER A 240 -24.45 -1.74 -30.53
N TRP A 241 -24.15 -2.79 -31.31
CA TRP A 241 -25.04 -3.39 -32.31
C TRP A 241 -25.48 -4.80 -31.89
N HIS A 242 -26.80 -5.02 -31.85
CA HIS A 242 -27.39 -6.34 -31.64
C HIS A 242 -27.06 -7.27 -32.82
N GLY A 243 -26.26 -8.33 -32.56
CA GLY A 243 -26.02 -9.42 -33.52
C GLY A 243 -24.56 -9.70 -33.85
N GLU A 244 -23.61 -8.89 -33.40
CA GLU A 244 -22.18 -9.14 -33.63
C GLU A 244 -21.57 -10.03 -32.53
N PRO A 245 -20.94 -11.16 -32.86
CA PRO A 245 -20.36 -12.10 -31.89
C PRO A 245 -18.97 -11.67 -31.40
N THR A 246 -18.76 -10.38 -31.12
CA THR A 246 -17.46 -9.85 -30.72
C THR A 246 -17.57 -8.94 -29.49
N SER A 247 -16.83 -9.24 -28.43
CA SER A 247 -16.56 -8.29 -27.35
C SER A 247 -15.32 -7.48 -27.68
N ALA A 248 -15.38 -6.16 -27.62
CA ALA A 248 -14.18 -5.32 -27.62
C ALA A 248 -13.62 -5.29 -26.19
N GLY A 249 -12.44 -5.88 -25.99
CA GLY A 249 -11.73 -5.97 -24.70
C GLY A 249 -10.75 -7.15 -24.70
N ARG A 250 -9.54 -6.98 -24.13
CA ARG A 250 -8.65 -8.12 -23.89
C ARG A 250 -9.21 -8.88 -22.71
N PHE A 251 -9.55 -10.15 -22.87
CA PHE A 251 -9.84 -11.04 -21.75
C PHE A 251 -8.65 -10.98 -20.77
N PRO A 252 -8.81 -10.56 -19.50
CA PRO A 252 -7.89 -11.03 -18.49
C PRO A 252 -8.03 -12.57 -18.48
N VAL A 253 -6.90 -13.27 -18.56
CA VAL A 253 -6.80 -14.70 -18.31
C VAL A 253 -7.66 -15.02 -17.09
N ARG A 254 -8.66 -15.91 -17.28
CA ARG A 254 -9.65 -16.27 -16.27
C ARG A 254 -9.00 -16.49 -14.90
N VAL A 255 -9.19 -15.55 -13.97
CA VAL A 255 -9.14 -15.83 -12.52
C VAL A 255 -10.56 -15.72 -12.01
N GLY A 256 -11.38 -16.69 -12.42
CA GLY A 256 -12.68 -16.94 -11.83
C GLY A 256 -12.60 -18.30 -11.17
N ALA A 257 -12.64 -18.34 -9.83
CA ALA A 257 -12.92 -19.57 -9.13
C ALA A 257 -14.31 -20.04 -9.57
N THR A 258 -14.39 -21.14 -10.31
CA THR A 258 -15.66 -21.84 -10.55
C THR A 258 -16.07 -22.49 -9.24
N TRP A 259 -17.07 -21.93 -8.56
CA TRP A 259 -17.71 -22.58 -7.43
C TRP A 259 -18.77 -23.54 -7.97
N HIS A 260 -18.54 -24.85 -7.82
CA HIS A 260 -19.59 -25.85 -7.99
C HIS A 260 -20.35 -25.97 -6.67
N ILE A 261 -21.58 -25.44 -6.61
CA ILE A 261 -22.54 -25.86 -5.59
C ILE A 261 -23.11 -27.19 -6.07
N GLY A 262 -22.52 -28.29 -5.62
CA GLY A 262 -23.15 -29.60 -5.73
C GLY A 262 -24.35 -29.63 -4.80
N SER A 263 -25.56 -29.49 -5.34
CA SER A 263 -26.79 -29.91 -4.67
C SER A 263 -27.00 -31.39 -4.95
N GLU A 264 -26.46 -32.26 -4.11
CA GLU A 264 -26.96 -33.64 -4.01
C GLU A 264 -27.19 -33.98 -2.53
N ALA A 265 -28.35 -33.56 -2.07
CA ALA A 265 -29.19 -34.31 -1.14
C ALA A 265 -30.45 -34.67 -1.95
N SER A 266 -31.01 -35.87 -2.02
CA SER A 266 -30.76 -37.23 -1.49
C SER A 266 -31.54 -38.19 -2.43
N PRO A 267 -31.57 -39.51 -2.22
CA PRO A 267 -32.70 -40.01 -1.43
C PRO A 267 -32.34 -41.13 -0.46
N SER A 268 -32.99 -41.08 0.69
CA SER A 268 -33.29 -42.24 1.53
C SER A 268 -34.19 -43.22 0.78
N GLU A 269 -33.84 -44.52 0.85
CA GLU A 269 -34.65 -45.76 0.74
C GLU A 269 -33.66 -46.87 0.31
N GLN A 270 -33.35 -47.93 1.06
CA GLN A 270 -34.15 -48.80 1.94
C GLN A 270 -33.36 -49.22 3.19
#